data_AF-Q5B522-F1
#
_entry.id   AF-Q5B522-F1
#
_cell.length_a   1.000
_cell.length_b   1.000
_cell.length_c   1.000
_cell.angle_alpha   90.00
_cell.angle_beta   90.00
_cell.angle_gamma   90.00
#
_symmetry.space_group_name_H-M   'P 1'
#
loop_
_entity.id
_entity.type
_entity.pdbx_description
1 polymer ?
#
loop_
_entity_poly.entity_id
_entity_poly.type
_entity_poly.pdbx_seq_one_letter_code
_entity_poly.pdbx_strand_id
1 'polypeptide(L)'
;MARHRAHSGADAPKEPHSVSLKDKSSDDTTRVITSVRIVAEMQTPSQVSSLDLEPSDTNANDGLQKGQSLQKIVRFDLKEEGNHILAVSVSYTETMIGNDFQAASGRVRTFRKLYQFVAQPCLSVRTKSSELAPLEVDNKSLGPYGKTRLLRFALEAQLENVGDGAVVIKQTCLNPKAPFKAISLNWDLERPDQAETPPPILNPRDVLQVAFLVEQEEGQQEGLEALQKDLRRDGRAVLGQLSIEWRSSMGDKGFLTTGNLLTRKRA
;
A
#
# COMPACT_ATOMS: atom_id res chain seq x y z
N MET A 1 -23.04 -24.14 42.33
CA MET A 1 -21.65 -24.63 42.20
C MET A 1 -20.95 -23.74 41.19
N ALA A 2 -19.92 -23.03 41.63
CA ALA A 2 -19.18 -22.03 40.84
C ALA A 2 -17.78 -22.55 40.50
N ARG A 3 -17.17 -21.91 39.48
CA ARG A 3 -15.78 -22.01 38.93
C ARG A 3 -15.68 -22.79 37.61
N HIS A 4 -14.92 -22.37 36.58
CA HIS A 4 -14.21 -21.11 36.29
C HIS A 4 -14.07 -21.00 34.75
N ARG A 5 -14.35 -19.83 34.19
CA ARG A 5 -14.18 -19.49 32.77
C ARG A 5 -12.79 -18.87 32.58
N ALA A 6 -11.90 -19.56 31.89
CA ALA A 6 -10.60 -19.01 31.52
C ALA A 6 -10.80 -17.88 30.50
N HIS A 7 -10.37 -16.67 30.85
CA HIS A 7 -10.32 -15.51 29.97
C HIS A 7 -8.97 -15.57 29.24
N SER A 8 -8.98 -15.68 27.91
CA SER A 8 -7.78 -15.48 27.09
C SER A 8 -7.51 -13.99 27.04
N GLY A 9 -6.30 -13.60 27.46
CA GLY A 9 -5.90 -12.21 27.68
C GLY A 9 -6.06 -11.36 26.43
N ALA A 10 -6.70 -10.20 26.59
CA ALA A 10 -6.68 -9.12 25.63
C ALA A 10 -5.22 -8.64 25.48
N ASP A 11 -4.73 -8.66 24.25
CA ASP A 11 -3.44 -8.08 23.89
C ASP A 11 -3.56 -6.55 24.07
N ALA A 12 -2.81 -6.02 25.03
CA ALA A 12 -2.81 -4.60 25.35
C ALA A 12 -2.12 -3.83 24.20
N PRO A 13 -2.55 -2.58 23.91
CA PRO A 13 -1.87 -1.76 22.92
C PRO A 13 -0.41 -1.53 23.36
N LYS A 14 0.54 -1.97 22.52
CA LYS A 14 1.96 -1.71 22.74
C LYS A 14 2.21 -0.20 22.66
N GLU A 15 2.60 0.39 23.79
CA GLU A 15 3.02 1.78 23.89
C GLU A 15 4.10 2.10 22.83
N PRO A 16 4.18 3.35 22.33
CA PRO A 16 5.32 3.76 21.53
C PRO A 16 6.58 3.59 22.38
N HIS A 17 7.44 2.64 21.99
CA HIS A 17 8.71 2.38 22.67
C HIS A 17 9.67 3.56 22.46
N SER A 18 9.50 4.61 23.26
CA SER A 18 10.53 5.62 23.45
C SER A 18 11.70 4.98 24.20
N VAL A 19 12.85 4.88 23.55
CA VAL A 19 14.08 4.47 24.21
C VAL A 19 14.56 5.67 25.04
N SER A 20 14.03 5.83 26.24
CA SER A 20 14.59 6.75 27.22
C SER A 20 15.81 6.11 27.89
N LEU A 21 17.00 6.64 27.60
CA LEU A 21 18.20 6.36 28.36
C LEU A 21 18.02 6.95 29.77
N LYS A 22 17.74 6.08 30.75
CA LYS A 22 17.65 6.48 32.17
C LYS A 22 19.06 6.64 32.71
N ASP A 23 19.59 7.86 32.66
CA ASP A 23 20.89 8.20 33.22
C ASP A 23 20.79 8.31 34.76
N LYS A 24 21.32 7.30 35.47
CA LYS A 24 21.54 7.34 36.91
C LYS A 24 23.01 7.67 37.18
N SER A 25 23.39 8.92 37.02
CA SER A 25 24.59 9.46 37.66
C SER A 25 24.43 10.96 37.88
N SER A 26 24.55 11.37 39.14
CA SER A 26 24.77 12.76 39.55
C SER A 26 26.21 13.14 39.20
N ASP A 27 26.44 13.50 37.95
CA ASP A 27 27.69 14.12 37.53
C ASP A 27 27.37 15.27 36.58
N ASP A 28 27.93 16.45 36.87
CA ASP A 28 27.72 17.73 36.18
C ASP A 28 28.34 17.76 34.76
N THR A 29 28.56 16.58 34.16
CA THR A 29 29.21 16.45 32.85
C THR A 29 28.18 16.63 31.74
N THR A 30 28.36 17.68 30.93
CA THR A 30 27.51 17.91 29.76
C THR A 30 28.00 17.02 28.60
N ARG A 31 27.10 16.17 28.09
CA ARG A 31 27.35 15.30 26.94
C ARG A 31 26.69 15.90 25.72
N VAL A 32 27.45 16.05 24.64
CA VAL A 32 26.94 16.49 23.35
C VAL A 32 27.08 15.36 22.35
N ILE A 33 25.99 15.07 21.64
CA ILE A 33 25.95 14.03 20.60
C ILE A 33 26.08 14.70 19.24
N THR A 34 27.07 14.34 18.45
CA THR A 34 27.29 14.88 17.11
C THR A 34 27.35 13.77 16.06
N SER A 35 27.31 14.16 14.78
CA SER A 35 27.48 13.25 13.63
C SER A 35 26.52 12.05 13.64
N VAL A 36 25.25 12.27 14.01
CA VAL A 36 24.25 11.20 14.06
C VAL A 36 23.91 10.72 12.66
N ARG A 37 24.22 9.45 12.38
CA ARG A 37 23.91 8.75 11.14
C ARG A 37 22.95 7.61 11.45
N ILE A 38 21.76 7.67 10.86
CA ILE A 38 20.76 6.61 10.91
C ILE A 38 20.74 5.94 9.54
N VAL A 39 20.86 4.62 9.51
CA VAL A 39 20.70 3.78 8.32
C VAL A 39 19.62 2.76 8.62
N ALA A 40 18.66 2.61 7.71
CA ALA A 40 17.62 1.62 7.81
C ALA A 40 17.66 0.67 6.61
N GLU A 41 17.38 -0.60 6.85
CA GLU A 41 17.29 -1.65 5.85
C GLU A 41 15.99 -2.43 6.10
N MET A 42 15.24 -2.73 5.05
CA MET A 42 14.15 -3.68 5.10
C MET A 42 14.64 -5.04 4.60
N GLN A 43 14.41 -6.08 5.39
CA GLN A 43 14.59 -7.47 4.98
C GLN A 43 13.21 -8.06 4.75
N THR A 44 12.87 -8.34 3.49
CA THR A 44 11.71 -9.14 3.10
C THR A 44 12.13 -10.61 3.00
N PRO A 45 11.17 -11.56 2.88
CA PRO A 45 11.51 -12.96 2.64
C PRO A 45 12.38 -13.19 1.40
N SER A 46 12.25 -12.35 0.36
CA SER A 46 13.01 -12.50 -0.88
C SER A 46 14.30 -11.69 -0.95
N GLN A 47 14.35 -10.51 -0.31
CA GLN A 47 15.43 -9.55 -0.54
C GLN A 47 15.72 -8.63 0.66
N VAL A 48 16.89 -8.00 0.62
CA VAL A 48 17.27 -6.93 1.55
C VAL A 48 17.41 -5.64 0.75
N SER A 49 16.76 -4.57 1.21
CA SER A 49 16.78 -3.26 0.56
C SER A 49 17.10 -2.16 1.57
N SER A 50 18.08 -1.32 1.25
CA SER A 50 18.34 -0.10 2.01
C SER A 50 17.19 0.88 1.85
N LEU A 51 16.85 1.59 2.93
CA LEU A 51 15.73 2.51 2.98
C LEU A 51 16.24 3.95 3.07
N ASP A 52 15.65 4.81 2.25
CA ASP A 52 15.85 6.25 2.36
C ASP A 52 15.01 6.78 3.52
N LEU A 53 15.68 7.55 4.38
CA LEU A 53 15.08 8.17 5.55
C LEU A 53 14.78 9.61 5.22
N GLU A 54 13.50 9.98 5.26
CA GLU A 54 13.10 11.35 5.01
C GLU A 54 13.64 12.27 6.12
N PRO A 55 14.16 13.46 5.74
CA PRO A 55 14.67 14.42 6.70
C PRO A 55 13.53 14.97 7.56
N SER A 56 13.74 15.03 8.87
CA SER A 56 12.94 15.90 9.74
C SER A 56 13.50 17.32 9.67
N ASP A 57 12.67 18.34 9.84
CA ASP A 57 13.01 19.79 9.80
C ASP A 57 14.08 20.22 10.83
N THR A 58 14.58 19.27 11.62
CA THR A 58 15.64 19.46 12.59
C THR A 58 17.00 19.38 11.89
N ASN A 59 17.63 20.53 11.67
CA ASN A 59 19.00 20.61 11.14
C ASN A 59 19.96 19.82 12.04
N ALA A 60 20.30 18.59 11.64
CA ALA A 60 21.19 17.68 12.38
C ALA A 60 22.65 18.18 12.48
N ASN A 61 22.95 19.36 11.95
CA ASN A 61 24.30 19.94 11.90
C ASN A 61 24.74 20.60 13.22
N ASP A 62 23.82 20.91 14.14
CA ASP A 62 24.16 21.64 15.38
C ASP A 62 24.46 20.72 16.59
N GLY A 63 24.43 19.40 16.38
CA GLY A 63 24.54 18.43 17.46
C GLY A 63 23.27 18.34 18.32
N LEU A 64 23.05 17.19 18.95
CA LEU A 64 21.95 16.97 19.87
C LEU A 64 22.41 17.20 21.31
N GLN A 65 21.74 18.15 21.97
CA GLN A 65 21.88 18.41 23.40
C GLN A 65 21.02 17.45 24.24
N LYS A 66 21.27 17.43 25.55
CA LYS A 66 20.47 16.65 26.50
C LYS A 66 18.98 17.01 26.39
N GLY A 67 18.13 16.01 26.18
CA GLY A 67 16.69 16.19 26.02
C GLY A 67 16.20 16.46 24.59
N GLN A 68 17.11 16.66 23.62
CA GLN A 68 16.74 16.74 22.21
C GLN A 68 16.62 15.34 21.59
N SER A 69 15.82 15.22 20.54
CA SER A 69 15.66 13.98 19.77
C SER A 69 15.77 14.24 18.27
N LEU A 70 16.35 13.29 17.55
CA LEU A 70 16.39 13.28 16.09
C LEU A 70 15.41 12.22 15.62
N GLN A 71 14.42 12.63 14.84
CA GLN A 71 13.43 11.74 14.27
C GLN A 71 13.60 11.73 12.75
N LYS A 72 13.35 10.58 12.14
CA LYS A 72 13.27 10.42 10.69
C LYS A 72 12.13 9.49 10.38
N ILE A 73 11.48 9.71 9.25
CA ILE A 73 10.36 8.89 8.79
C ILE A 73 10.87 7.94 7.72
N VAL A 74 10.46 6.69 7.82
CA VAL A 74 10.70 5.66 6.79
C VAL A 74 9.37 5.28 6.17
N ARG A 75 9.32 5.20 4.85
CA ARG A 75 8.17 4.70 4.08
C ARG A 75 8.64 3.56 3.21
N PHE A 76 7.98 2.40 3.35
CA PHE A 76 8.30 1.22 2.57
C PHE A 76 7.03 0.42 2.31
N ASP A 77 6.78 0.14 1.04
CA ASP A 77 5.61 -0.61 0.62
C ASP A 77 5.91 -2.11 0.69
N LEU A 78 5.19 -2.81 1.58
CA LEU A 78 5.29 -4.25 1.72
C LEU A 78 4.51 -4.93 0.59
N LYS A 79 5.22 -5.59 -0.32
CA LYS A 79 4.65 -6.32 -1.47
C LYS A 79 4.59 -7.83 -1.26
N GLU A 80 5.27 -8.32 -0.24
CA GLU A 80 5.42 -9.74 0.06
C GLU A 80 4.74 -10.08 1.37
N GLU A 81 4.18 -11.28 1.45
CA GLU A 81 3.63 -11.82 2.69
C GLU A 81 4.73 -12.50 3.51
N GLY A 82 4.52 -12.61 4.81
CA GLY A 82 5.42 -13.34 5.71
C GLY A 82 6.35 -12.45 6.52
N ASN A 83 7.47 -13.01 6.95
CA ASN A 83 8.35 -12.39 7.95
C ASN A 83 9.19 -11.27 7.33
N HIS A 84 9.07 -10.09 7.92
CA HIS A 84 9.83 -8.90 7.56
C HIS A 84 10.64 -8.42 8.77
N ILE A 85 11.81 -7.86 8.51
CA ILE A 85 12.68 -7.29 9.54
C ILE A 85 13.12 -5.89 9.11
N LEU A 86 12.70 -4.88 9.86
CA LEU A 86 13.27 -3.54 9.77
C LEU A 86 14.52 -3.47 10.65
N ALA A 87 15.69 -3.37 10.03
CA ALA A 87 16.97 -3.25 10.70
C ALA A 87 17.44 -1.79 10.70
N VAL A 88 17.52 -1.17 11.88
CA VAL A 88 17.95 0.23 12.04
C VAL A 88 19.29 0.27 12.76
N SER A 89 20.29 0.83 12.08
CA SER A 89 21.63 1.07 12.61
C SER A 89 21.82 2.56 12.87
N VAL A 90 22.16 2.92 14.11
CA VAL A 90 22.42 4.30 14.51
C VAL A 90 23.88 4.40 14.93
N SER A 91 24.61 5.33 14.31
CA SER A 91 25.98 5.68 14.66
C SER A 91 26.04 7.15 15.08
N TYR A 92 26.75 7.47 16.14
CA TYR A 92 26.91 8.84 16.63
C TYR A 92 28.25 9.01 17.35
N THR A 93 28.70 10.26 17.46
CA THR A 93 29.88 10.64 18.23
C THR A 93 29.44 11.26 19.55
N GLU A 94 29.89 10.70 20.66
CA GLU A 94 29.67 11.25 22.00
C GLU A 94 30.90 12.07 22.41
N THR A 95 30.71 13.35 22.70
CA THR A 95 31.75 14.24 23.23
C THR A 95 31.41 14.64 24.66
N MET A 96 32.36 14.41 25.58
CA MET A 96 32.24 14.81 26.98
C MET A 96 32.86 16.19 27.17
N ILE A 97 32.09 17.13 27.70
CA ILE A 97 32.59 18.44 28.11
C ILE A 97 32.78 18.39 29.63
N GLY A 98 34.04 18.29 30.08
CA GLY A 98 34.40 18.42 31.49
C GLY A 98 34.50 19.88 31.93
N ASN A 99 34.45 20.13 33.25
CA ASN A 99 34.46 21.48 33.85
C ASN A 99 35.69 22.33 33.49
N ASP A 100 36.78 21.74 32.99
CA ASP A 100 38.03 22.44 32.65
C ASP A 100 38.14 22.89 31.17
N PHE A 101 37.02 22.96 30.44
CA PHE A 101 36.97 23.38 29.01
C PHE A 101 37.87 22.59 28.04
N GLN A 102 38.45 21.48 28.46
CA GLN A 102 39.11 20.53 27.58
C GLN A 102 38.10 19.48 27.14
N ALA A 103 37.71 19.51 25.86
CA ALA A 103 36.87 18.48 25.26
C ALA A 103 37.61 17.13 25.31
N ALA A 104 37.18 16.25 26.20
CA ALA A 104 37.76 14.94 26.35
C ALA A 104 37.18 14.02 25.25
N SER A 105 38.00 13.76 24.22
CA SER A 105 37.92 12.65 23.26
C SER A 105 36.52 12.26 22.76
N GLY A 106 36.18 12.61 21.51
CA GLY A 106 34.96 12.14 20.85
C GLY A 106 34.99 10.61 20.62
N ARG A 107 34.03 9.88 21.21
CA ARG A 107 33.91 8.43 21.05
C ARG A 107 32.76 8.09 20.10
N VAL A 108 33.06 7.37 19.02
CA VAL A 108 32.03 6.85 18.12
C VAL A 108 31.33 5.65 18.77
N ARG A 109 30.01 5.65 18.77
CA ARG A 109 29.16 4.55 19.23
C ARG A 109 28.19 4.17 18.14
N THR A 110 27.93 2.86 18.04
CA THR A 110 26.97 2.31 17.09
C THR A 110 26.11 1.26 17.78
N PHE A 111 24.82 1.25 17.48
CA PHE A 111 23.92 0.17 17.86
C PHE A 111 22.99 -0.18 16.70
N ARG A 112 22.54 -1.43 16.65
CA ARG A 112 21.60 -1.94 15.66
C ARG A 112 20.39 -2.55 16.36
N LYS A 113 19.20 -2.09 15.98
CA LYS A 113 17.92 -2.62 16.46
C LYS A 113 17.20 -3.30 15.31
N LEU A 114 16.71 -4.51 15.56
CA LEU A 114 15.90 -5.28 14.63
C LEU A 114 14.45 -5.26 15.11
N TYR A 115 13.54 -4.91 14.21
CA TYR A 115 12.10 -4.97 14.41
C TYR A 115 11.51 -6.02 13.47
N GLN A 116 11.14 -7.17 14.03
CA GLN A 116 10.54 -8.26 13.27
C GLN A 116 9.02 -8.18 13.34
N PHE A 117 8.37 -8.31 12.19
CA PHE A 117 6.92 -8.32 12.06
C PHE A 117 6.50 -9.24 10.89
N VAL A 118 5.22 -9.61 10.85
CA VAL A 118 4.66 -10.47 9.80
C VAL A 118 3.69 -9.65 8.96
N ALA A 119 3.92 -9.61 7.65
CA ALA A 119 2.99 -9.03 6.70
C ALA A 119 1.93 -10.08 6.33
N GLN A 120 0.66 -9.75 6.54
CA GLN A 120 -0.49 -10.59 6.21
C GLN A 120 -1.32 -9.95 5.09
N PRO A 121 -1.99 -10.75 4.25
CA PRO A 121 -2.90 -10.23 3.25
C PRO A 121 -4.05 -9.46 3.92
N CYS A 122 -4.40 -8.31 3.34
CA CYS A 122 -5.49 -7.48 3.85
C CYS A 122 -6.79 -7.67 3.06
N LEU A 123 -6.70 -7.66 1.73
CA LEU A 123 -7.83 -7.82 0.84
C LEU A 123 -7.59 -8.99 -0.12
N SER A 124 -8.58 -9.86 -0.25
CA SER A 124 -8.64 -10.89 -1.28
C SER A 124 -9.58 -10.44 -2.39
N VAL A 125 -9.12 -10.51 -3.64
CA VAL A 125 -9.88 -10.06 -4.81
C VAL A 125 -10.22 -11.24 -5.71
N ARG A 126 -11.51 -11.43 -6.00
CA ARG A 126 -11.98 -12.42 -6.97
C ARG A 126 -12.73 -11.70 -8.08
N THR A 127 -12.33 -11.90 -9.33
CA THR A 127 -12.92 -11.22 -10.48
C THR A 127 -13.64 -12.19 -11.40
N LYS A 128 -14.73 -11.73 -12.01
CA LYS A 128 -15.47 -12.47 -13.02
C LYS A 128 -15.81 -11.54 -14.18
N SER A 129 -15.44 -11.96 -15.39
CA SER A 129 -15.78 -11.27 -16.63
C SER A 129 -16.91 -12.00 -17.35
N SER A 130 -17.88 -11.24 -17.85
CA SER A 130 -18.95 -11.72 -18.74
C SER A 130 -18.99 -10.89 -20.01
N GLU A 131 -19.28 -11.54 -21.13
CA GLU A 131 -19.42 -10.86 -22.42
C GLU A 131 -20.87 -10.37 -22.57
N LEU A 132 -21.00 -9.10 -22.94
CA LEU A 132 -22.28 -8.47 -23.24
C LEU A 132 -22.50 -8.43 -24.76
N ALA A 133 -23.74 -8.21 -25.18
CA ALA A 133 -24.05 -8.03 -26.59
C ALA A 133 -23.17 -6.91 -27.20
N PRO A 134 -22.46 -7.15 -28.32
CA PRO A 134 -21.66 -6.12 -28.96
C PRO A 134 -22.49 -4.89 -29.33
N LEU A 135 -21.87 -3.72 -29.32
CA LEU A 135 -22.49 -2.48 -29.81
C LEU A 135 -22.21 -2.36 -31.31
N GLU A 136 -23.25 -2.30 -32.14
CA GLU A 136 -23.11 -2.04 -33.56
C GLU A 136 -23.10 -0.52 -33.81
N VAL A 137 -22.04 -0.02 -34.44
CA VAL A 137 -21.89 1.40 -34.77
C VAL A 137 -21.60 1.56 -36.26
N ASP A 138 -22.21 2.57 -36.88
CA ASP A 138 -22.03 2.84 -38.30
C ASP A 138 -20.61 3.30 -38.59
N ASN A 139 -19.92 2.57 -39.45
CA ASN A 139 -18.54 2.83 -39.83
C ASN A 139 -18.45 3.23 -41.30
N LYS A 140 -18.31 4.55 -41.52
CA LYS A 140 -18.17 5.16 -42.84
C LYS A 140 -16.97 4.65 -43.63
N SER A 141 -15.94 4.08 -42.98
CA SER A 141 -14.77 3.49 -43.65
C SER A 141 -15.07 2.14 -44.32
N LEU A 142 -16.15 1.46 -43.93
CA LEU A 142 -16.59 0.17 -44.50
C LEU A 142 -17.70 0.34 -45.57
N GLY A 143 -17.96 1.58 -46.02
CA GLY A 143 -18.96 1.91 -47.03
C GLY A 143 -20.31 2.36 -46.47
N PRO A 144 -21.32 2.63 -47.32
CA PRO A 144 -22.59 3.26 -46.93
C PRO A 144 -23.47 2.43 -45.99
N TYR A 145 -23.19 1.13 -45.85
CA TYR A 145 -23.87 0.22 -44.90
C TYR A 145 -22.88 -0.47 -43.95
N GLY A 146 -21.65 0.05 -43.86
CA GLY A 146 -20.62 -0.52 -43.03
C GLY A 146 -20.98 -0.40 -41.54
N LYS A 147 -21.02 -1.52 -40.81
CA LYS A 147 -21.20 -1.54 -39.36
C LYS A 147 -20.00 -2.18 -38.69
N THR A 148 -19.46 -1.54 -37.66
CA THR A 148 -18.44 -2.12 -36.79
C THR A 148 -19.11 -2.66 -35.53
N ARG A 149 -18.68 -3.85 -35.10
CA ARG A 149 -19.10 -4.45 -33.83
C ARG A 149 -18.06 -4.15 -32.77
N LEU A 150 -18.42 -3.31 -31.80
CA LEU A 150 -17.58 -2.97 -30.65
C LEU A 150 -17.88 -3.94 -29.50
N LEU A 151 -16.84 -4.54 -28.94
CA LEU A 151 -16.96 -5.50 -27.87
C LEU A 151 -17.35 -4.82 -26.54
N ARG A 152 -18.18 -5.49 -25.75
CA ARG A 152 -18.60 -5.03 -24.42
C ARG A 152 -18.53 -6.16 -23.42
N PHE A 153 -18.11 -5.85 -22.20
CA PHE A 153 -17.96 -6.80 -21.11
C PHE A 153 -18.45 -6.19 -19.80
N ALA A 154 -19.07 -7.00 -18.96
CA ALA A 154 -19.25 -6.66 -17.55
C ALA A 154 -18.14 -7.35 -16.74
N LEU A 155 -17.46 -6.57 -15.90
CA LEU A 155 -16.46 -7.06 -14.97
C LEU A 155 -16.96 -6.87 -13.55
N GLU A 156 -17.18 -7.97 -12.85
CA GLU A 156 -17.52 -8.00 -11.44
C GLU A 156 -16.27 -8.32 -10.63
N ALA A 157 -16.06 -7.63 -9.51
CA ALA A 157 -15.01 -7.94 -8.56
C ALA A 157 -15.58 -8.02 -7.13
N GLN A 158 -15.20 -9.08 -6.44
CA GLN A 158 -15.51 -9.32 -5.04
C GLN A 158 -14.26 -9.02 -4.22
N LEU A 159 -14.35 -8.02 -3.35
CA LEU A 159 -13.32 -7.63 -2.40
C LEU A 159 -13.70 -8.19 -1.03
N GLU A 160 -12.91 -9.11 -0.49
CA GLU A 160 -13.11 -9.72 0.81
C GLU A 160 -12.03 -9.21 1.77
N ASN A 161 -12.42 -8.68 2.94
CA ASN A 161 -11.47 -8.38 4.00
C ASN A 161 -11.01 -9.69 4.67
N VAL A 162 -9.77 -10.08 4.41
CA VAL A 162 -9.15 -11.28 4.97
C VAL A 162 -8.19 -10.98 6.12
N GLY A 163 -7.98 -9.69 6.42
CA GLY A 163 -7.19 -9.24 7.56
C GLY A 163 -7.98 -9.27 8.88
N ASP A 164 -7.27 -8.97 9.97
CA ASP A 164 -7.82 -9.00 11.32
C ASP A 164 -8.49 -7.68 11.75
N GLY A 165 -8.27 -6.60 11.01
CA GLY A 165 -8.78 -5.26 11.30
C GLY A 165 -9.82 -4.77 10.30
N ALA A 166 -10.66 -3.82 10.72
CA ALA A 166 -11.55 -3.12 9.80
C ALA A 166 -10.75 -2.21 8.85
N VAL A 167 -11.21 -2.13 7.61
CA VAL A 167 -10.60 -1.27 6.57
C VAL A 167 -11.65 -0.40 5.90
N VAL A 168 -11.23 0.78 5.47
CA VAL A 168 -12.07 1.74 4.76
C VAL A 168 -11.62 1.80 3.32
N ILE A 169 -12.46 1.35 2.39
CA ILE A 169 -12.14 1.39 0.95
C ILE A 169 -12.25 2.83 0.47
N LYS A 170 -11.15 3.36 -0.08
CA LYS A 170 -11.07 4.74 -0.56
C LYS A 170 -11.37 4.85 -2.04
N GLN A 171 -10.82 3.96 -2.84
CA GLN A 171 -10.99 4.00 -4.28
C GLN A 171 -10.91 2.59 -4.88
N THR A 172 -11.78 2.31 -5.82
CA THR A 172 -11.76 1.09 -6.66
C THR A 172 -11.79 1.51 -8.11
N CYS A 173 -10.66 1.42 -8.80
CA CYS A 173 -10.52 1.88 -10.17
C CYS A 173 -10.09 0.73 -11.07
N LEU A 174 -10.84 0.50 -12.16
CA LEU A 174 -10.38 -0.37 -13.23
C LEU A 174 -9.55 0.46 -14.20
N ASN A 175 -8.27 0.13 -14.35
CA ASN A 175 -7.38 0.69 -15.37
C ASN A 175 -7.53 -0.13 -16.65
N PRO A 176 -8.31 0.31 -17.64
CA PRO A 176 -8.55 -0.48 -18.83
C PRO A 176 -7.33 -0.50 -19.73
N LYS A 177 -7.14 -1.58 -20.48
CA LYS A 177 -6.13 -1.67 -21.52
C LYS A 177 -6.72 -1.22 -22.86
N ALA A 178 -6.04 -0.34 -23.59
CA ALA A 178 -6.46 0.05 -24.94
C ALA A 178 -6.71 -1.20 -25.81
N PRO A 179 -7.81 -1.25 -26.60
CA PRO A 179 -8.71 -0.15 -26.97
C PRO A 179 -9.96 -0.02 -26.06
N PHE A 180 -9.92 -0.55 -24.83
CA PHE A 180 -11.07 -0.49 -23.93
C PHE A 180 -11.11 0.78 -23.10
N LYS A 181 -12.33 1.25 -22.80
CA LYS A 181 -12.65 2.18 -21.72
C LYS A 181 -13.40 1.45 -20.61
N ALA A 182 -13.22 1.91 -19.37
CA ALA A 182 -13.93 1.40 -18.20
C ALA A 182 -14.89 2.46 -17.67
N ILE A 183 -16.10 2.05 -17.32
CA ILE A 183 -17.11 2.88 -16.66
C ILE A 183 -17.47 2.19 -15.34
N SER A 184 -17.33 2.90 -14.22
CA SER A 184 -17.73 2.39 -12.91
C SER A 184 -19.25 2.24 -12.85
N LEU A 185 -19.71 1.10 -12.34
CA LEU A 185 -21.14 0.85 -12.05
C LEU A 185 -21.42 0.94 -10.55
N ASN A 186 -20.50 1.51 -9.78
CA ASN A 186 -20.60 1.65 -8.32
C ASN A 186 -21.20 3.03 -7.94
N TRP A 187 -22.29 3.39 -8.61
CA TRP A 187 -22.93 4.71 -8.53
C TRP A 187 -23.53 5.01 -7.16
N ASP A 188 -23.67 4.03 -6.28
CA ASP A 188 -24.01 4.17 -4.86
C ASP A 188 -22.80 4.53 -3.99
N LEU A 189 -21.58 4.14 -4.42
CA LEU A 189 -20.31 4.46 -3.75
C LEU A 189 -19.68 5.78 -4.23
N GLU A 190 -19.99 6.21 -5.46
CA GLU A 190 -19.32 7.31 -6.16
C GLU A 190 -20.20 8.56 -6.37
N ARG A 191 -21.37 8.67 -5.69
CA ARG A 191 -22.33 9.77 -5.89
C ARG A 191 -21.70 11.17 -5.73
N PRO A 192 -21.65 11.98 -6.79
CA PRO A 192 -21.16 13.36 -6.71
C PRO A 192 -22.18 14.34 -6.10
N ASP A 193 -23.45 13.94 -6.02
CA ASP A 193 -24.58 14.78 -5.62
C ASP A 193 -24.90 14.74 -4.12
N GLN A 194 -24.33 13.78 -3.39
CA GLN A 194 -24.38 13.71 -1.93
C GLN A 194 -22.97 13.93 -1.37
N ALA A 195 -22.74 15.12 -0.84
CA ALA A 195 -21.44 15.59 -0.36
C ALA A 195 -20.81 14.74 0.77
N GLU A 196 -21.47 13.73 1.34
CA GLU A 196 -20.97 13.01 2.52
C GLU A 196 -21.45 11.55 2.62
N THR A 197 -21.44 10.76 1.54
CA THR A 197 -21.55 9.30 1.74
C THR A 197 -20.21 8.80 2.29
N PRO A 198 -20.16 8.25 3.52
CA PRO A 198 -18.90 7.77 4.07
C PRO A 198 -18.40 6.59 3.23
N PRO A 199 -17.08 6.51 2.96
CA PRO A 199 -16.51 5.40 2.23
C PRO A 199 -16.86 4.05 2.90
N PRO A 200 -17.10 2.99 2.12
CA PRO A 200 -17.54 1.72 2.69
C PRO A 200 -16.47 1.12 3.60
N ILE A 201 -16.92 0.67 4.77
CA ILE A 201 -16.09 0.04 5.79
C ILE A 201 -16.31 -1.47 5.73
N LEU A 202 -15.22 -2.23 5.66
CA LEU A 202 -15.23 -3.70 5.67
C LEU A 202 -14.61 -4.19 6.97
N ASN A 203 -15.42 -4.82 7.82
CA ASN A 203 -14.92 -5.59 8.95
C ASN A 203 -14.27 -6.89 8.46
N PRO A 204 -13.50 -7.59 9.30
CA PRO A 204 -12.97 -8.91 8.95
C PRO A 204 -14.10 -9.82 8.44
N ARG A 205 -13.87 -10.46 7.28
CA ARG A 205 -14.81 -11.30 6.53
C ARG A 205 -15.95 -10.59 5.80
N ASP A 206 -16.07 -9.28 5.92
CA ASP A 206 -17.01 -8.53 5.09
C ASP A 206 -16.57 -8.56 3.63
N VAL A 207 -17.58 -8.50 2.76
CA VAL A 207 -17.42 -8.56 1.30
C VAL A 207 -18.05 -7.31 0.68
N LEU A 208 -17.28 -6.64 -0.17
CA LEU A 208 -17.77 -5.61 -1.08
C LEU A 208 -17.78 -6.13 -2.50
N GLN A 209 -18.93 -5.99 -3.17
CA GLN A 209 -19.04 -6.29 -4.59
C GLN A 209 -19.02 -4.99 -5.39
N VAL A 210 -18.11 -4.92 -6.36
CA VAL A 210 -18.01 -3.79 -7.30
C VAL A 210 -18.14 -4.30 -8.73
N ALA A 211 -18.61 -3.43 -9.62
CA ALA A 211 -18.80 -3.76 -11.02
C ALA A 211 -18.35 -2.62 -11.95
N PHE A 212 -17.88 -3.01 -13.13
CA PHE A 212 -17.42 -2.11 -14.18
C PHE A 212 -17.98 -2.56 -15.53
N LEU A 213 -18.41 -1.61 -16.33
CA LEU A 213 -18.71 -1.80 -17.74
C LEU A 213 -17.45 -1.49 -18.55
N VAL A 214 -16.99 -2.45 -19.34
CA VAL A 214 -15.82 -2.33 -20.19
C VAL A 214 -16.27 -2.34 -21.64
N GLU A 215 -16.03 -1.26 -22.37
CA GLU A 215 -16.45 -1.11 -23.75
C GLU A 215 -15.25 -0.82 -24.63
N GLN A 216 -15.22 -1.41 -25.82
CA GLN A 216 -14.26 -1.04 -26.84
C GLN A 216 -14.61 0.35 -27.38
N GLU A 217 -13.62 1.24 -27.43
CA GLU A 217 -13.81 2.59 -27.96
C GLU A 217 -13.91 2.59 -29.49
N GLU A 218 -14.83 3.41 -30.00
CA GLU A 218 -14.99 3.62 -31.43
C GLU A 218 -13.81 4.43 -31.99
N GLY A 219 -13.23 3.98 -33.10
CA GLY A 219 -12.15 4.70 -33.77
C GLY A 219 -10.77 4.57 -33.10
N GLN A 220 -10.68 3.92 -31.94
CA GLN A 220 -9.41 3.70 -31.26
C GLN A 220 -8.63 2.55 -31.90
N GLN A 221 -7.51 2.90 -32.56
CA GLN A 221 -6.64 1.94 -33.23
C GLN A 221 -5.57 1.38 -32.28
N GLU A 222 -5.22 2.13 -31.23
CA GLU A 222 -4.24 1.69 -30.26
C GLU A 222 -4.69 0.40 -29.54
N GLY A 223 -3.84 -0.62 -29.56
CA GLY A 223 -4.14 -1.91 -28.92
C GLY A 223 -5.12 -2.81 -29.68
N LEU A 224 -5.74 -2.34 -30.78
CA LEU A 224 -6.72 -3.12 -31.54
C LEU A 224 -6.10 -4.34 -32.22
N GLU A 225 -4.89 -4.21 -32.79
CA GLU A 225 -4.17 -5.33 -33.41
C GLU A 225 -3.80 -6.40 -32.39
N ALA A 226 -3.34 -5.98 -31.20
CA ALA A 226 -3.01 -6.88 -30.11
C ALA A 226 -4.26 -7.61 -29.62
N LEU A 227 -5.38 -6.90 -29.45
CA LEU A 227 -6.67 -7.49 -29.09
C LEU A 227 -7.11 -8.54 -30.12
N GLN A 228 -7.03 -8.23 -31.41
CA GLN A 228 -7.39 -9.18 -32.47
C GLN A 228 -6.49 -10.42 -32.45
N LYS A 229 -5.18 -10.24 -32.21
CA LYS A 229 -4.23 -11.34 -32.09
C LYS A 229 -4.53 -12.24 -30.89
N ASP A 230 -4.79 -11.65 -29.73
CA ASP A 230 -5.10 -12.37 -28.48
C ASP A 230 -6.42 -13.14 -28.62
N LEU A 231 -7.44 -12.53 -29.22
CA LEU A 231 -8.71 -13.19 -29.52
C LEU A 231 -8.55 -14.35 -30.50
N ARG A 232 -7.70 -14.23 -31.53
CA ARG A 232 -7.45 -15.30 -32.51
C ARG A 232 -6.65 -16.46 -31.93
N ARG A 233 -5.65 -16.16 -31.08
CA ARG A 233 -4.75 -17.16 -30.52
C ARG A 233 -5.33 -17.86 -29.30
N ASP A 234 -5.75 -17.08 -28.32
CA ASP A 234 -6.11 -17.56 -26.99
C ASP A 234 -7.62 -17.53 -26.73
N GLY A 235 -8.39 -16.85 -27.59
CA GLY A 235 -9.84 -16.68 -27.44
C GLY A 235 -10.21 -15.78 -26.27
N ARG A 236 -9.25 -15.00 -25.75
CA ARG A 236 -9.40 -14.13 -24.59
C ARG A 236 -8.95 -12.71 -24.91
N ALA A 237 -9.60 -11.73 -24.31
CA ALA A 237 -9.18 -10.34 -24.34
C ALA A 237 -8.62 -9.94 -22.97
N VAL A 238 -7.59 -9.09 -22.97
CA VAL A 238 -7.08 -8.42 -21.76
C VAL A 238 -7.90 -7.15 -21.56
N LEU A 239 -8.66 -7.09 -20.48
CA LEU A 239 -9.54 -5.94 -20.18
C LEU A 239 -8.79 -4.81 -19.47
N GLY A 240 -7.83 -5.13 -18.62
CA GLY A 240 -7.13 -4.14 -17.80
C GLY A 240 -6.65 -4.69 -16.46
N GLN A 241 -6.44 -3.81 -15.49
CA GLN A 241 -6.04 -4.14 -14.11
C GLN A 241 -6.93 -3.38 -13.12
N LEU A 242 -7.45 -4.08 -12.11
CA LEU A 242 -8.17 -3.46 -11.01
C LEU A 242 -7.17 -2.97 -9.95
N SER A 243 -7.26 -1.70 -9.59
CA SER A 243 -6.54 -1.07 -8.49
C SER A 243 -7.49 -0.68 -7.37
N ILE A 244 -7.13 -1.03 -6.14
CA ILE A 244 -7.91 -0.76 -4.93
C ILE A 244 -7.00 -0.02 -3.94
N GLU A 245 -7.54 1.04 -3.34
CA GLU A 245 -6.90 1.78 -2.27
C GLU A 245 -7.79 1.74 -1.02
N TRP A 246 -7.17 1.57 0.15
CA TRP A 246 -7.86 1.55 1.43
C TRP A 246 -7.06 2.23 2.53
N ARG A 247 -7.72 2.43 3.67
CA ARG A 247 -7.07 2.78 4.93
C ARG A 247 -7.36 1.77 6.03
N SER A 248 -6.34 1.46 6.83
CA SER A 248 -6.49 0.66 8.05
C SER A 248 -7.23 1.46 9.14
N SER A 249 -7.64 0.77 10.21
CA SER A 249 -8.22 1.40 11.41
C SER A 249 -7.30 2.44 12.07
N MET A 250 -5.98 2.32 11.88
CA MET A 250 -4.98 3.27 12.40
C MET A 250 -4.61 4.37 11.39
N GLY A 251 -5.26 4.38 10.22
CA GLY A 251 -5.07 5.40 9.19
C GLY A 251 -3.95 5.10 8.19
N ASP A 252 -3.29 3.95 8.29
CA ASP A 252 -2.27 3.51 7.32
C ASP A 252 -2.90 3.33 5.95
N LYS A 253 -2.19 3.73 4.90
CA LYS A 253 -2.64 3.56 3.51
C LYS A 253 -2.22 2.17 3.02
N GLY A 254 -3.15 1.48 2.37
CA GLY A 254 -2.86 0.24 1.65
C GLY A 254 -3.33 0.35 0.20
N PHE A 255 -2.65 -0.36 -0.70
CA PHE A 255 -3.03 -0.46 -2.10
C PHE A 255 -2.83 -1.88 -2.62
N LEU A 256 -3.64 -2.26 -3.60
CA LEU A 256 -3.56 -3.55 -4.28
C LEU A 256 -3.89 -3.33 -5.74
N THR A 257 -3.00 -3.78 -6.62
CA THR A 257 -3.24 -3.83 -8.06
C THR A 257 -3.21 -5.28 -8.51
N THR A 258 -4.29 -5.71 -9.12
CA THR A 258 -4.41 -7.06 -9.71
C THR A 258 -3.55 -7.18 -10.97
N GLY A 259 -3.22 -8.42 -11.35
CA GLY A 259 -2.67 -8.69 -12.68
C GLY A 259 -3.69 -8.45 -13.81
N ASN A 260 -3.28 -8.73 -15.04
CA ASN A 260 -4.13 -8.55 -16.21
C ASN A 260 -5.42 -9.39 -16.09
N LEU A 261 -6.56 -8.70 -16.08
CA LEU A 261 -7.89 -9.30 -16.03
C LEU A 261 -8.29 -9.74 -17.43
N LEU A 262 -8.59 -11.04 -17.56
CA LEU A 262 -8.87 -11.68 -18.85
C LEU A 262 -10.36 -11.99 -19.00
N THR A 263 -10.84 -11.98 -20.23
CA THR A 263 -12.15 -12.58 -20.55
C THR A 263 -12.10 -14.10 -20.45
N ARG A 264 -13.27 -14.72 -20.28
CA ARG A 264 -13.40 -16.16 -20.50
C ARG A 264 -13.06 -16.49 -21.95
N LYS A 265 -12.51 -17.70 -22.17
CA LYS A 265 -12.23 -18.21 -23.50
C LYS A 265 -13.57 -18.36 -24.24
N ARG A 266 -13.68 -17.76 -25.43
CA ARG A 266 -14.82 -18.02 -26.33
C ARG A 266 -14.77 -19.49 -26.76
N ALA A 267 -15.89 -20.20 -26.57
CA ALA A 267 -16.09 -21.57 -27.03
C ALA A 267 -16.42 -21.59 -28.52
#